data_AF-A0A9X4KPY3-F1
#
_entry.id   AF-A0A9X4KPY3-F1
#
_cell.length_a   1.000
_cell.length_b   1.000
_cell.length_c   1.000
_cell.angle_alpha   90.00
_cell.angle_beta   90.00
_cell.angle_gamma   90.00
#
_symmetry.space_group_name_H-M   'P 1'
#
loop_
_entity.id
_entity.type
_entity.pdbx_description
1 polymer ?
#
loop_
_entity_poly.entity_id
_entity_poly.type
_entity_poly.pdbx_seq_one_letter_code
_entity_poly.pdbx_strand_id
1 'polypeptide(L)' 'MSKDRMHETHGEAAREEAEENLVFNDVTDHMNRIVGVPSRRADLGAMPAALRWFFYFVMTIIALFAVLLIVSIVK' A
#
# COMPACT_ATOMS: atom_id res chain seq x y z
N MET A 1 24.73 44.72 1.38
CA MET A 1 25.54 43.50 1.60
C MET A 1 24.76 42.47 2.45
N SER A 2 23.49 42.19 2.10
CA SER A 2 22.63 41.27 2.86
C SER A 2 21.42 40.75 2.07
N LYS A 3 21.44 40.85 0.72
CA LYS A 3 20.34 40.39 -0.15
C LYS A 3 20.67 39.08 -0.87
N ASP A 4 21.95 38.72 -0.95
CA ASP A 4 22.41 37.51 -1.65
C ASP A 4 22.27 36.23 -0.80
N ARG A 5 22.16 36.33 0.53
CA ARG A 5 22.01 35.18 1.44
C ARG A 5 20.59 34.60 1.52
N MET A 6 19.58 35.29 0.99
CA MET A 6 18.17 34.86 1.08
C MET A 6 17.72 33.99 -0.11
N HIS A 7 18.54 33.91 -1.17
CA HIS A 7 18.22 33.12 -2.37
C HIS A 7 18.86 31.71 -2.36
N GLU A 8 19.86 31.47 -1.52
CA GLU A 8 20.54 30.16 -1.44
C GLU A 8 19.74 29.12 -0.63
N THR A 9 19.01 29.56 0.39
CA THR A 9 18.27 28.68 1.31
C THR A 9 17.10 27.94 0.67
N HIS A 10 16.46 28.52 -0.36
CA HIS A 10 15.37 27.85 -1.08
C HIS A 10 15.85 26.79 -2.07
N GLY A 11 17.09 26.91 -2.57
CA GLY A 11 17.69 25.93 -3.48
C GLY A 11 18.25 24.70 -2.77
N GLU A 12 18.72 24.86 -1.53
CA GLU A 12 19.21 23.75 -0.70
C GLU A 12 18.07 22.90 -0.14
N ALA A 13 16.99 23.53 0.36
CA ALA A 13 15.81 22.79 0.84
C ALA A 13 15.16 21.94 -0.28
N ALA A 14 15.05 22.48 -1.49
CA ALA A 14 14.54 21.74 -2.64
C ALA A 14 15.47 20.60 -3.10
N ARG A 15 16.78 20.70 -2.82
CA ARG A 15 17.75 19.64 -3.08
C ARG A 15 17.70 18.55 -2.01
N GLU A 16 17.58 18.91 -0.74
CA GLU A 16 17.37 17.95 0.36
C GLU A 16 16.06 17.17 0.17
N GLU A 17 14.96 17.83 -0.18
CA GLU A 17 13.69 17.14 -0.47
C GLU A 17 13.81 16.23 -1.70
N ALA A 18 14.52 16.66 -2.76
CA ALA A 18 14.75 15.81 -3.93
C ALA A 18 15.66 14.61 -3.61
N GLU A 19 16.69 14.80 -2.78
CA GLU A 19 17.61 13.75 -2.34
C GLU A 19 16.92 12.76 -1.39
N GLU A 20 16.10 13.24 -0.46
CA GLU A 20 15.28 12.43 0.44
C GLU A 20 14.30 11.54 -0.35
N ASN A 21 13.64 12.10 -1.38
CA ASN A 21 12.75 11.33 -2.25
C ASN A 21 13.50 10.26 -3.09
N LEU A 22 14.72 10.55 -3.53
CA LEU A 22 15.57 9.59 -4.24
C LEU A 22 16.02 8.45 -3.31
N VAL A 23 16.41 8.77 -2.08
CA VAL A 23 16.81 7.78 -1.06
C VAL A 23 15.63 6.89 -0.66
N PHE A 24 14.44 7.46 -0.48
CA PHE A 24 13.23 6.69 -0.17
C PHE A 24 12.86 5.72 -1.32
N ASN A 25 13.00 6.16 -2.57
CA ASN A 25 12.75 5.31 -3.72
C ASN A 25 13.80 4.20 -3.83
N ASP A 26 15.09 4.48 -3.59
CA ASP A 26 16.14 3.46 -3.61
C ASP A 26 15.98 2.40 -2.52
N VAL A 27 15.67 2.80 -1.28
CA VAL A 27 15.43 1.85 -0.18
C VAL A 27 14.19 1.00 -0.47
N THR A 28 13.12 1.62 -0.93
CA THR A 28 11.88 0.90 -1.26
C THR A 28 12.08 -0.05 -2.43
N ASP A 29 12.80 0.37 -3.48
CA ASP A 29 13.05 -0.44 -4.68
C ASP A 29 14.06 -1.56 -4.39
N HIS A 30 15.08 -1.30 -3.56
CA HIS A 30 16.02 -2.31 -3.05
C HIS A 30 15.31 -3.36 -2.19
N MET A 31 14.44 -2.93 -1.26
CA MET A 31 13.63 -3.86 -0.49
C MET A 31 12.71 -4.66 -1.39
N ASN A 32 12.00 -4.03 -2.32
CA ASN A 32 11.13 -4.70 -3.30
C ASN A 32 11.90 -5.70 -4.18
N ARG A 33 13.15 -5.38 -4.53
CA ARG A 33 14.04 -6.25 -5.31
C ARG A 33 14.54 -7.44 -4.52
N ILE A 34 14.82 -7.28 -3.23
CA ILE A 34 15.29 -8.35 -2.35
C ILE A 34 14.15 -9.27 -1.93
N VAL A 35 13.05 -8.70 -1.43
CA VAL A 35 11.94 -9.47 -0.85
C VAL A 35 10.95 -9.94 -1.92
N GLY A 36 10.96 -9.29 -3.09
CA GLY A 36 9.96 -9.48 -4.12
C GLY A 36 8.62 -8.88 -3.70
N VAL A 37 8.08 -7.98 -4.50
CA VAL A 37 6.66 -7.64 -4.37
C VAL A 37 5.84 -8.83 -4.88
N PRO A 38 4.97 -9.45 -4.05
CA PRO A 38 4.12 -10.53 -4.53
C PRO A 38 3.11 -9.96 -5.53
N SER A 39 3.45 -10.05 -6.82
CA SER A 39 2.61 -9.62 -7.95
C SER A 39 1.55 -10.67 -8.32
N ARG A 40 1.65 -11.87 -7.74
CA ARG A 40 0.65 -12.93 -7.94
C ARG A 40 -0.59 -12.63 -7.10
N ARG A 41 -1.73 -12.59 -7.78
CA ARG A 41 -3.05 -12.62 -7.16
C ARG A 41 -3.12 -13.81 -6.20
N ALA A 42 -3.82 -13.63 -5.08
CA ALA A 42 -4.01 -14.67 -4.09
C ALA A 42 -4.59 -15.94 -4.75
N ASP A 43 -3.76 -16.97 -4.87
CA ASP A 43 -4.16 -18.27 -5.42
C ASP A 43 -4.76 -19.12 -4.29
N LEU A 44 -6.09 -19.26 -4.32
CA LEU A 44 -6.84 -20.07 -3.36
C LEU A 44 -6.48 -21.56 -3.42
N GLY A 45 -5.87 -22.02 -4.52
CA GLY A 45 -5.38 -23.39 -4.68
C GLY A 45 -4.03 -23.64 -4.00
N ALA A 46 -3.21 -22.60 -3.85
CA ALA A 46 -1.91 -22.68 -3.18
C ALA A 46 -1.99 -22.54 -1.65
N MET A 47 -3.18 -22.24 -1.10
CA MET A 47 -3.37 -22.06 0.34
C MET A 47 -3.55 -23.40 1.09
N PRO A 48 -3.06 -23.52 2.33
CA PRO A 48 -3.37 -24.66 3.19
C PRO A 48 -4.87 -24.83 3.39
N ALA A 49 -5.34 -26.08 3.43
CA ALA A 49 -6.77 -26.40 3.48
C ALA A 49 -7.51 -25.64 4.60
N ALA A 50 -6.93 -25.56 5.80
CA ALA A 50 -7.52 -24.84 6.93
C ALA A 50 -7.77 -23.35 6.63
N LEU A 51 -6.81 -22.68 5.99
CA LEU A 51 -6.91 -21.27 5.66
C LEU A 51 -7.95 -21.03 4.54
N ARG A 52 -8.05 -21.97 3.61
CA ARG A 52 -9.07 -21.94 2.55
C ARG A 52 -10.49 -22.05 3.12
N TRP A 53 -10.71 -22.95 4.07
CA TRP A 53 -12.00 -23.08 4.77
C TRP A 53 -12.33 -21.85 5.59
N PHE A 54 -11.35 -21.28 6.30
CA PHE A 54 -11.53 -20.02 7.03
C PHE A 54 -11.94 -18.87 6.09
N PHE A 55 -11.26 -18.75 4.95
CA PHE A 55 -11.61 -17.74 3.95
C PHE A 55 -13.06 -17.91 3.45
N TYR A 56 -13.47 -19.13 3.11
CA TYR A 56 -14.86 -19.39 2.70
C TYR A 56 -15.86 -19.03 3.81
N PHE A 57 -15.58 -19.40 5.06
CA PHE A 57 -16.43 -19.04 6.19
C PHE A 57 -16.60 -17.52 6.33
N VAL A 58 -15.50 -16.77 6.31
CA VAL A 58 -15.55 -15.31 6.39
C VAL A 58 -16.31 -14.71 5.20
N MET A 59 -16.05 -15.19 3.99
CA MET A 59 -16.75 -14.72 2.79
C MET A 59 -18.25 -14.98 2.84
N THR A 60 -18.69 -16.11 3.41
CA THR A 60 -20.13 -16.39 3.58
C THR A 60 -20.80 -15.42 4.55
N ILE A 61 -20.15 -15.08 5.66
CA ILE A 61 -20.67 -14.10 6.62
C ILE A 61 -20.78 -12.73 5.97
N ILE A 62 -19.73 -12.29 5.28
CA ILE A 62 -19.74 -11.00 4.56
C ILE A 62 -20.86 -10.96 3.52
N ALA A 63 -21.03 -12.04 2.75
CA ALA A 63 -22.09 -12.12 1.75
C ALA A 63 -23.49 -12.05 2.39
N LEU A 64 -23.71 -12.74 3.51
CA LEU A 64 -24.97 -12.66 4.26
C LEU A 64 -25.24 -11.24 4.76
N PHE A 65 -24.24 -10.57 5.34
CA PHE A 65 -24.37 -9.18 5.77
C PHE A 65 -24.66 -8.23 4.60
N ALA A 66 -23.99 -8.41 3.47
CA ALA A 66 -24.24 -7.61 2.27
C ALA A 66 -25.69 -7.78 1.77
N VAL A 67 -26.20 -9.02 1.73
CA VAL A 67 -27.59 -9.30 1.36
C VAL A 67 -28.57 -8.66 2.35
N LEU A 68 -28.34 -8.82 3.66
CA LEU A 68 -29.19 -8.21 4.70
C LEU A 68 -29.19 -6.68 4.61
N LEU A 69 -28.05 -6.07 4.34
CA LEU A 69 -27.92 -4.63 4.17
C LEU A 69 -28.72 -4.16 2.95
N ILE A 70 -28.60 -4.84 1.80
CA ILE A 70 -29.40 -4.53 0.61
C ILE A 70 -30.89 -4.62 0.92
N VAL A 71 -31.33 -5.70 1.58
CA VAL A 71 -32.74 -5.87 1.98
C VAL A 71 -33.19 -4.75 2.91
N SER A 72 -32.35 -4.33 3.86
CA SER A 72 -32.66 -3.24 4.79
C SER A 72 -32.72 -1.86 4.12
N ILE A 73 -32.01 -1.64 3.02
CA ILE A 73 -32.04 -0.36 2.29
C ILE A 73 -33.22 -0.30 1.31
N VAL A 74 -33.56 -1.43 0.70
CA VAL A 74 -34.63 -1.51 -0.32
C VAL A 74 -36.03 -1.54 0.32
N LYS A 75 -36.12 -1.88 1.61
CA LYS A 75 -37.36 -1.90 2.37
C LYS A 75 -37.54 -0.61 3.16
#